data_AF-A0A964JHQ5-F1
#
_entry.id   AF-A0A964JHQ5-F1
#
_cell.length_a   1.000
_cell.length_b   1.000
_cell.length_c   1.000
_cell.angle_alpha   90.00
_cell.angle_beta   90.00
_cell.angle_gamma   90.00
#
_symmetry.space_group_name_H-M   'P 1'
#
loop_
_entity.id
_entity.type
_entity.pdbx_description
1 polymer ?
#
loop_
_entity_poly.entity_id
_entity_poly.type
_entity_poly.pdbx_seq_one_letter_code
_entity_poly.pdbx_strand_id
1 'polypeptide(L)'
;DGTAVGECMTYSIGFKVPRSAELASELLMGLSEEMAENAGSSLDVIYQDPSQTAAIKDAAIPAALQKFASQSVAKALKDPQILNCLLGETLTEPKPSVWFDPPDQDVLSAFAWPCGVHLDRRTKMLFDAKHIFINGESFRAAGRDAKLLQKLANEKFLTAKEASGLTEAAVQLMKAWWEEGWWHPSGLIENDLT
;
A
#
# COMPACT_ATOMS: atom_id res chain seq x y z
N ASP A 1 22.01 -29.74 -10.17
CA ASP A 1 21.21 -29.38 -11.34
C ASP A 1 19.99 -30.27 -11.47
N GLY A 2 18.81 -29.64 -11.48
CA GLY A 2 17.58 -30.32 -11.83
C GLY A 2 17.46 -30.32 -13.35
N THR A 3 17.87 -31.41 -14.00
CA THR A 3 17.76 -31.56 -15.46
C THR A 3 16.50 -32.35 -15.77
N ALA A 4 15.63 -31.77 -16.60
CA ALA A 4 14.44 -32.46 -17.08
C ALA A 4 14.80 -33.65 -17.97
N VAL A 5 14.15 -34.79 -17.77
CA VAL A 5 14.20 -35.93 -18.70
C VAL A 5 12.78 -36.19 -19.18
N GLY A 6 12.50 -35.86 -20.44
CA GLY A 6 11.15 -35.88 -21.03
C GLY A 6 10.43 -34.53 -20.92
N GLU A 7 9.13 -34.51 -21.24
CA GLU A 7 8.30 -33.31 -21.04
C GLU A 7 8.06 -33.07 -19.55
N CYS A 8 8.35 -31.87 -19.07
CA CYS A 8 8.11 -31.47 -17.68
C CYS A 8 7.63 -30.01 -17.60
N MET A 9 6.88 -29.68 -16.54
CA MET A 9 6.58 -28.31 -16.15
C MET A 9 7.16 -28.05 -14.75
N THR A 10 7.87 -26.94 -14.59
CA THR A 10 8.46 -26.54 -13.31
C THR A 10 7.71 -25.34 -12.76
N TYR A 11 7.05 -25.53 -11.62
CA TYR A 11 6.40 -24.46 -10.86
C TYR A 11 7.30 -24.05 -9.70
N SER A 12 7.99 -22.91 -9.82
CA SER A 12 8.85 -22.37 -8.77
C SER A 12 8.08 -21.38 -7.91
N ILE A 13 7.93 -21.69 -6.62
CA ILE A 13 7.33 -20.78 -5.63
C ILE A 13 8.46 -19.97 -5.00
N GLY A 14 8.55 -18.69 -5.36
CA GLY A 14 9.56 -17.77 -4.84
C GLY A 14 9.11 -17.07 -3.55
N PHE A 15 10.02 -16.96 -2.58
CA PHE A 15 9.85 -16.14 -1.38
C PHE A 15 10.73 -14.88 -1.50
N LYS A 16 10.25 -13.74 -0.99
CA LYS A 16 11.03 -12.49 -0.91
C LYS A 16 11.34 -12.21 0.55
N VAL A 17 12.61 -11.93 0.85
CA VAL A 17 13.06 -11.40 2.14
C VAL A 17 13.79 -10.09 1.86
N PRO A 18 13.29 -8.94 2.32
CA PRO A 18 13.93 -7.66 2.04
C PRO A 18 15.23 -7.54 2.84
N ARG A 19 16.29 -7.01 2.22
CA ARG A 19 17.50 -6.63 2.97
C ARG A 19 17.24 -5.35 3.74
N SER A 20 17.82 -5.23 4.93
CA SER A 20 17.59 -4.09 5.82
C SER A 20 17.88 -2.74 5.16
N ALA A 21 18.99 -2.59 4.44
CA ALA A 21 19.34 -1.34 3.77
C ALA A 21 18.41 -1.01 2.58
N GLU A 22 18.00 -2.02 1.83
CA GLU A 22 17.07 -1.86 0.69
C GLU A 22 15.69 -1.40 1.21
N LEU A 23 15.16 -2.07 2.24
CA LEU A 23 13.90 -1.69 2.86
C LEU A 23 13.96 -0.28 3.47
N ALA A 24 15.03 0.06 4.18
CA ALA A 24 15.20 1.39 4.74
C ALA A 24 15.22 2.47 3.65
N SER A 25 15.89 2.22 2.53
CA SER A 25 15.92 3.16 1.40
C SER A 25 14.54 3.37 0.79
N GLU A 26 13.77 2.30 0.61
CA GLU A 26 12.42 2.34 0.04
C GLU A 26 11.46 3.11 0.97
N LEU A 27 11.46 2.81 2.27
CA LEU A 27 10.63 3.51 3.26
C LEU A 27 11.02 4.98 3.42
N LEU A 28 12.32 5.31 3.34
CA LEU A 28 12.77 6.70 3.39
C LEU A 28 12.37 7.50 2.15
N MET A 29 12.30 6.84 0.98
CA MET A 29 11.80 7.46 -0.25
C MET A 29 10.32 7.80 -0.10
N GLY A 30 9.49 6.83 0.30
CA GLY A 30 8.05 7.07 0.53
C GLY A 30 7.80 8.13 1.60
N LEU A 31 8.59 8.13 2.68
CA LEU A 31 8.52 9.19 3.70
C LEU A 31 8.86 10.58 3.12
N SER A 32 9.81 10.65 2.20
CA SER A 32 10.15 11.91 1.51
C SER A 32 8.99 12.41 0.65
N GLU A 33 8.29 11.52 -0.04
CA GLU A 33 7.12 11.86 -0.86
C GLU A 33 5.97 12.37 0.01
N GLU A 34 5.63 11.65 1.08
CA GLU A 34 4.65 12.07 2.10
C GLU A 34 4.98 13.45 2.69
N MET A 35 6.26 13.71 2.99
CA MET A 35 6.69 15.02 3.47
C MET A 35 6.52 16.13 2.43
N ALA A 36 6.77 15.82 1.15
CA ALA A 36 6.65 16.78 0.06
C ALA A 36 5.17 17.13 -0.22
N GLU A 37 4.26 16.16 -0.15
CA GLU A 37 2.82 16.41 -0.27
C GLU A 37 2.28 17.26 0.88
N ASN A 38 2.88 17.12 2.07
CA ASN A 38 2.57 17.92 3.24
C ASN A 38 3.34 19.26 3.32
N ALA A 39 4.19 19.57 2.32
CA ALA A 39 4.90 20.85 2.24
C ALA A 39 3.89 21.99 2.00
N GLY A 40 4.01 23.07 2.76
CA GLY A 40 2.97 24.11 2.87
C GLY A 40 1.98 23.94 4.04
N SER A 41 2.02 22.83 4.77
CA SER A 41 1.34 22.73 6.08
C SER A 41 2.09 23.52 7.16
N SER A 42 1.49 23.67 8.36
CA SER A 42 2.12 24.34 9.51
C SER A 42 3.44 23.71 10.00
N LEU A 43 3.85 22.59 9.41
CA LEU A 43 5.09 21.88 9.68
C LEU A 43 6.24 22.29 8.74
N ASP A 44 5.95 23.06 7.68
CA ASP A 44 6.93 23.58 6.71
C ASP A 44 7.67 24.80 7.29
N VAL A 45 8.64 24.51 8.16
CA VAL A 45 9.45 25.51 8.84
C VAL A 45 10.69 25.80 8.00
N ILE A 46 10.81 27.02 7.53
CA ILE A 46 12.02 27.50 6.87
C ILE A 46 13.13 27.70 7.92
N TYR A 47 14.36 27.30 7.59
CA TYR A 47 15.52 27.60 8.44
C TYR A 47 15.65 29.12 8.66
N GLN A 48 15.77 29.52 9.92
CA GLN A 48 15.97 30.91 10.33
C GLN A 48 17.16 31.01 11.26
N ASP A 49 18.03 31.99 11.01
CA ASP A 49 19.27 32.22 11.73
C ASP A 49 19.41 33.64 12.30
N PRO A 50 18.37 34.20 12.98
CA PRO A 50 18.38 35.60 13.44
C PRO A 50 19.48 35.92 14.47
N SER A 51 20.04 34.89 15.12
CA SER A 51 21.12 35.01 16.10
C SER A 51 22.50 34.63 15.54
N GLN A 52 22.62 34.39 14.23
CA GLN A 52 23.90 34.02 13.63
C GLN A 52 24.85 35.21 13.62
N THR A 53 26.01 35.02 14.25
CA THR A 53 27.09 35.99 14.22
C THR A 53 27.72 36.06 12.83
N ALA A 54 28.30 37.21 12.48
CA ALA A 54 29.02 37.38 11.22
C ALA A 54 30.06 36.27 11.03
N ALA A 55 29.96 35.52 9.93
CA ALA A 55 30.87 34.44 9.64
C ALA A 55 32.24 35.01 9.26
N ILE A 56 33.30 34.53 9.90
CA ILE A 56 34.70 34.82 9.54
C ILE A 56 35.25 33.75 8.56
N LYS A 57 34.52 32.64 8.41
CA LYS A 57 34.86 31.48 7.57
C LYS A 57 33.70 31.17 6.63
N ASP A 58 33.67 31.84 5.49
CA ASP A 58 32.55 31.81 4.55
C ASP A 58 32.24 30.40 3.99
N ALA A 59 33.22 29.51 3.97
CA ALA A 59 33.05 28.12 3.50
C ALA A 59 32.56 27.14 4.59
N ALA A 60 32.43 27.57 5.85
CA ALA A 60 32.00 26.69 6.94
C ALA A 60 30.48 26.61 7.00
N ILE A 61 29.93 25.39 7.04
CA ILE A 61 28.50 25.17 7.30
C ILE A 61 28.22 25.55 8.77
N PRO A 62 27.26 26.45 9.06
CA PRO A 62 26.92 26.81 10.43
C PRO A 62 26.44 25.59 11.23
N ALA A 63 26.94 25.44 12.46
CA ALA A 63 26.51 24.36 13.35
C ALA A 63 24.99 24.40 13.63
N ALA A 64 24.38 25.59 13.62
CA ALA A 64 22.93 25.77 13.73
C ALA A 64 22.18 25.13 12.55
N LEU A 65 22.67 25.31 11.32
CA LEU A 65 22.10 24.69 10.12
C LEU A 65 22.24 23.16 10.15
N GLN A 66 23.38 22.63 10.58
CA GLN A 66 23.57 21.18 10.75
C GLN A 66 22.60 20.61 11.79
N LYS A 67 22.41 21.31 12.92
CA LYS A 67 21.47 20.93 13.96
C LYS A 67 20.03 20.97 13.46
N PHE A 68 19.66 22.02 12.73
CA PHE A 68 18.34 22.13 12.10
C PHE A 68 18.07 20.95 11.16
N ALA A 69 19.01 20.65 10.24
CA ALA A 69 18.88 19.53 9.31
C ALA A 69 18.67 18.19 10.03
N SER A 70 19.49 17.89 11.05
CA SER A 70 19.35 16.66 11.86
C SER A 70 18.00 16.59 12.59
N GLN A 71 17.53 17.71 13.14
CA GLN A 71 16.24 17.77 13.83
C GLN A 71 15.05 17.60 12.87
N SER A 72 15.14 18.14 11.66
CA SER A 72 14.10 18.01 10.63
C SER A 72 13.93 16.55 10.21
N VAL A 73 15.04 15.84 9.94
CA VAL A 73 15.01 14.40 9.63
C VAL A 73 14.49 13.60 10.83
N ALA A 74 14.98 13.88 12.04
CA ALA A 74 14.51 13.18 13.24
C ALA A 74 13.02 13.40 13.49
N LYS A 75 12.49 14.60 13.21
CA LYS A 75 11.05 14.90 13.34
C LYS A 75 10.22 14.11 12.34
N ALA A 76 10.66 14.00 11.08
CA ALA A 76 10.00 13.18 10.08
C ALA A 76 9.88 11.71 10.51
N LEU A 77 10.94 11.17 11.11
CA LEU A 77 10.99 9.79 11.60
C LEU A 77 10.23 9.54 12.91
N LYS A 78 9.64 10.56 13.54
CA LYS A 78 8.96 10.41 14.85
C LYS A 78 7.62 9.70 14.78
N ASP A 79 6.96 9.67 13.61
CA ASP A 79 5.68 8.97 13.48
C ASP A 79 5.88 7.52 13.00
N PRO A 80 5.81 6.52 13.90
CA PRO A 80 5.95 5.13 13.50
C PRO A 80 4.76 4.64 12.66
N GLN A 81 3.62 5.34 12.64
CA GLN A 81 2.47 4.93 11.84
C GLN A 81 2.72 5.10 10.35
N ILE A 82 3.38 6.20 9.95
CA ILE A 82 3.73 6.44 8.56
C ILE A 82 4.64 5.31 8.05
N LEU A 83 5.66 4.93 8.82
CA LEU A 83 6.55 3.83 8.45
C LEU A 83 5.82 2.49 8.33
N ASN A 84 4.84 2.22 9.21
CA ASN A 84 4.02 1.01 9.10
C ASN A 84 3.11 1.03 7.87
N CYS A 85 2.55 2.20 7.52
CA CYS A 85 1.75 2.35 6.31
C CYS A 85 2.59 2.08 5.07
N LEU A 86 3.70 2.80 4.92
CA LEU A 86 4.63 2.66 3.80
C LEU A 86 5.15 1.22 3.67
N LEU A 87 5.38 0.52 4.79
CA LEU A 87 5.75 -0.89 4.77
C LEU A 87 4.64 -1.76 4.19
N GLY A 88 3.39 -1.56 4.62
CA GLY A 88 2.26 -2.34 4.12
C GLY A 88 1.99 -2.09 2.63
N GLU A 89 2.08 -0.84 2.19
CA GLU A 89 1.97 -0.41 0.80
C GLU A 89 3.06 -1.09 -0.04
N THR A 90 4.33 -0.92 0.34
CA THR A 90 5.49 -1.57 -0.31
C THR A 90 5.33 -3.09 -0.45
N LEU A 91 4.82 -3.77 0.59
CA LEU A 91 4.66 -5.22 0.57
C LEU A 91 3.49 -5.68 -0.32
N THR A 92 2.48 -4.84 -0.49
CA THR A 92 1.30 -5.11 -1.31
C THR A 92 1.42 -4.58 -2.73
N GLU A 93 2.38 -3.72 -3.03
CA GLU A 93 2.65 -3.22 -4.38
C GLU A 93 2.81 -4.39 -5.37
N PRO A 94 1.99 -4.47 -6.43
CA PRO A 94 2.17 -5.43 -7.51
C PRO A 94 3.52 -5.19 -8.21
N LYS A 95 4.04 -6.21 -8.91
CA LYS A 95 5.22 -5.95 -9.75
C LYS A 95 4.79 -5.03 -10.90
N PRO A 96 5.67 -4.17 -11.45
CA PRO A 96 5.34 -3.32 -12.59
C PRO A 96 4.85 -4.09 -13.84
N SER A 97 5.12 -5.40 -13.93
CA SER A 97 4.66 -6.27 -15.02
C SER A 97 3.29 -6.92 -14.77
N VAL A 98 2.68 -6.68 -13.61
CA VAL A 98 1.37 -7.21 -13.24
C VAL A 98 0.33 -6.16 -13.60
N TRP A 99 -0.55 -6.53 -14.51
CA TRP A 99 -1.69 -5.72 -14.94
C TRP A 99 -2.96 -6.38 -14.46
N PHE A 100 -3.97 -5.58 -14.15
CA PHE A 100 -5.32 -6.04 -13.85
C PHE A 100 -6.22 -5.75 -15.05
N ASP A 101 -7.25 -6.57 -15.19
CA ASP A 101 -8.24 -6.43 -16.26
C ASP A 101 -9.49 -5.83 -15.63
N PRO A 102 -9.70 -4.51 -15.75
CA PRO A 102 -10.88 -3.87 -15.18
C PRO A 102 -12.15 -4.37 -15.90
N PRO A 103 -13.31 -4.39 -15.22
CA PRO A 103 -14.56 -4.82 -15.85
C PRO A 103 -14.92 -3.92 -17.04
N ASP A 104 -15.51 -4.50 -18.09
CA ASP A 104 -16.04 -3.73 -19.22
C ASP A 104 -17.14 -2.74 -18.77
N GLN A 105 -17.34 -1.68 -19.54
CA GLN A 105 -18.29 -0.59 -19.22
C GLN A 105 -19.71 -1.09 -18.91
N ASP A 106 -20.19 -2.09 -19.65
CA ASP A 106 -21.51 -2.68 -19.45
C ASP A 106 -21.60 -3.38 -18.07
N VAL A 107 -20.53 -4.08 -17.69
CA VAL A 107 -20.41 -4.74 -16.38
C VAL A 107 -20.33 -3.70 -15.27
N LEU A 108 -19.53 -2.64 -15.43
CA LEU A 108 -19.42 -1.52 -14.49
C LEU A 108 -20.78 -0.90 -14.18
N SER A 109 -21.61 -0.69 -15.20
CA SER A 109 -22.94 -0.12 -15.06
C SER A 109 -23.92 -1.01 -14.28
N ALA A 110 -23.64 -2.32 -14.23
CA ALA A 110 -24.45 -3.33 -13.56
C ALA A 110 -23.96 -3.65 -12.15
N PHE A 111 -23.09 -2.83 -11.55
CA PHE A 111 -22.60 -3.05 -10.19
C PHE A 111 -23.75 -3.26 -9.19
N ALA A 112 -23.73 -4.42 -8.53
CA ALA A 112 -24.73 -4.81 -7.55
C ALA A 112 -24.06 -5.21 -6.23
N TRP A 113 -24.55 -4.64 -5.13
CA TRP A 113 -24.10 -4.92 -3.78
C TRP A 113 -25.29 -5.24 -2.85
N PRO A 114 -25.18 -6.20 -1.93
CA PRO A 114 -24.03 -7.06 -1.69
C PRO A 114 -23.93 -8.23 -2.68
N CYS A 115 -22.69 -8.64 -2.98
CA CYS A 115 -22.39 -9.82 -3.77
C CYS A 115 -21.26 -10.63 -3.12
N GLY A 116 -21.05 -11.86 -3.57
CA GLY A 116 -19.84 -12.59 -3.17
C GLY A 116 -18.61 -11.94 -3.81
N VAL A 117 -17.50 -11.91 -3.10
CA VAL A 117 -16.26 -11.25 -3.51
C VAL A 117 -15.14 -12.28 -3.53
N HIS A 118 -14.43 -12.43 -4.65
CA HIS A 118 -13.15 -13.15 -4.73
C HIS A 118 -12.05 -12.19 -5.15
N LEU A 119 -10.97 -12.09 -4.38
CA LEU A 119 -9.81 -11.31 -4.82
C LEU A 119 -9.23 -11.93 -6.11
N ASP A 120 -8.81 -11.07 -7.05
CA ASP A 120 -8.02 -11.51 -8.19
C ASP A 120 -6.74 -12.18 -7.68
N ARG A 121 -6.26 -13.21 -8.38
CA ARG A 121 -5.07 -13.97 -7.99
C ARG A 121 -3.81 -13.12 -7.91
N ARG A 122 -3.78 -11.99 -8.63
CA ARG A 122 -2.71 -11.00 -8.66
C ARG A 122 -2.81 -10.01 -7.49
N THR A 123 -3.98 -9.86 -6.87
CA THR A 123 -4.22 -8.92 -5.78
C THR A 123 -3.48 -9.34 -4.52
N LYS A 124 -2.66 -8.43 -4.01
CA LYS A 124 -1.99 -8.57 -2.73
C LYS A 124 -2.72 -7.73 -1.71
N MET A 125 -3.23 -8.38 -0.69
CA MET A 125 -3.93 -7.74 0.42
C MET A 125 -3.31 -8.21 1.72
N LEU A 126 -2.93 -7.26 2.58
CA LEU A 126 -2.35 -7.46 3.91
C LEU A 126 -3.06 -6.55 4.92
N PHE A 127 -2.75 -6.69 6.19
CA PHE A 127 -3.29 -5.82 7.23
C PHE A 127 -2.36 -5.74 8.44
N ASP A 128 -2.49 -4.65 9.20
CA ASP A 128 -1.97 -4.54 10.56
C ASP A 128 -3.13 -4.28 11.54
N ALA A 129 -2.81 -3.82 12.76
CA ALA A 129 -3.82 -3.55 13.79
C ALA A 129 -4.80 -2.40 13.45
N LYS A 130 -4.46 -1.53 12.49
CA LYS A 130 -5.18 -0.28 12.17
C LYS A 130 -5.49 -0.11 10.67
N HIS A 131 -4.75 -0.79 9.81
CA HIS A 131 -4.79 -0.57 8.37
C HIS A 131 -5.03 -1.87 7.62
N ILE A 132 -5.74 -1.74 6.50
CA ILE A 132 -5.81 -2.71 5.43
C ILE A 132 -4.93 -2.17 4.31
N PHE A 133 -4.07 -3.03 3.76
CA PHE A 133 -3.20 -2.73 2.63
C PHE A 133 -3.64 -3.54 1.44
N ILE A 134 -3.73 -2.92 0.27
CA ILE A 134 -4.09 -3.60 -0.95
C ILE A 134 -3.40 -2.94 -2.14
N ASN A 135 -2.66 -3.73 -2.91
CA ASN A 135 -2.01 -3.32 -4.15
C ASN A 135 -1.25 -1.98 -4.09
N GLY A 136 -0.56 -1.67 -2.99
CA GLY A 136 0.19 -0.42 -2.85
C GLY A 136 -0.54 0.69 -2.09
N GLU A 137 -1.80 0.48 -1.73
CA GLU A 137 -2.61 1.48 -1.02
C GLU A 137 -2.90 1.06 0.42
N SER A 138 -3.07 2.04 1.31
CA SER A 138 -3.43 1.83 2.72
C SER A 138 -4.73 2.51 3.12
N PHE A 139 -5.54 1.80 3.92
CA PHE A 139 -6.83 2.28 4.39
C PHE A 139 -6.99 2.01 5.88
N ARG A 140 -7.40 3.02 6.65
CA ARG A 140 -7.77 2.82 8.06
C ARG A 140 -9.07 2.05 8.16
N ALA A 141 -9.03 0.93 8.87
CA ALA A 141 -10.21 0.14 9.15
C ALA A 141 -10.29 -0.19 10.64
N ALA A 142 -11.49 -0.16 11.19
CA ALA A 142 -11.75 -0.56 12.58
C ALA A 142 -13.07 -1.33 12.68
N GLY A 143 -13.30 -1.92 13.85
CA GLY A 143 -14.59 -2.53 14.18
C GLY A 143 -14.97 -3.67 13.24
N ARG A 144 -16.17 -3.59 12.66
CA ARG A 144 -16.72 -4.65 11.80
C ARG A 144 -16.03 -4.72 10.44
N ASP A 145 -15.78 -3.57 9.81
CA ASP A 145 -15.13 -3.51 8.51
C ASP A 145 -13.73 -4.11 8.57
N ALA A 146 -12.95 -3.77 9.60
CA ALA A 146 -11.64 -4.39 9.82
C ALA A 146 -11.73 -5.92 9.88
N LYS A 147 -12.68 -6.49 10.62
CA LYS A 147 -12.82 -7.95 10.72
C LYS A 147 -13.17 -8.60 9.38
N LEU A 148 -14.08 -8.00 8.62
CA LEU A 148 -14.49 -8.52 7.31
C LEU A 148 -13.37 -8.39 6.28
N LEU A 149 -12.65 -7.26 6.25
CA LEU A 149 -11.54 -7.04 5.33
C LEU A 149 -10.30 -7.86 5.70
N GLN A 150 -10.04 -8.10 6.99
CA GLN A 150 -9.00 -9.05 7.44
C GLN A 150 -9.35 -10.48 7.04
N LYS A 151 -10.63 -10.86 7.14
CA LYS A 151 -11.10 -12.14 6.61
C LYS A 151 -10.87 -12.21 5.09
N LEU A 152 -11.26 -11.18 4.34
CA LEU A 152 -11.01 -11.13 2.89
C LEU A 152 -9.51 -11.26 2.56
N ALA A 153 -8.64 -10.59 3.31
CA ALA A 153 -7.20 -10.67 3.12
C ALA A 153 -6.65 -12.09 3.33
N ASN A 154 -7.16 -12.81 4.35
CA ASN A 154 -6.73 -14.17 4.69
C ASN A 154 -7.34 -15.25 3.77
N GLU A 155 -8.66 -15.18 3.55
CA GLU A 155 -9.43 -16.21 2.85
C GLU A 155 -9.53 -15.94 1.34
N LYS A 156 -9.18 -14.74 0.88
CA LYS A 156 -9.33 -14.25 -0.51
C LYS A 156 -10.78 -14.27 -1.02
N PHE A 157 -11.74 -14.43 -0.11
CA PHE A 157 -13.15 -14.53 -0.42
C PHE A 157 -14.03 -13.97 0.71
N LEU A 158 -15.16 -13.36 0.34
CA LEU A 158 -16.29 -13.09 1.22
C LEU A 158 -17.59 -13.53 0.55
N THR A 159 -18.49 -14.14 1.33
CA THR A 159 -19.85 -14.42 0.86
C THR A 159 -20.67 -13.12 0.75
N ALA A 160 -21.74 -13.11 -0.05
CA ALA A 160 -22.65 -11.96 -0.14
C ALA A 160 -23.24 -11.56 1.24
N LYS A 161 -23.48 -12.54 2.11
CA LYS A 161 -23.97 -12.29 3.48
C LYS A 161 -22.93 -11.60 4.37
N GLU A 162 -21.65 -11.91 4.18
CA GLU A 162 -20.57 -11.27 4.92
C GLU A 162 -20.30 -9.87 4.35
N ALA A 163 -20.26 -9.76 3.02
CA ALA A 163 -20.13 -8.49 2.29
C ALA A 163 -21.23 -7.50 2.67
N SER A 164 -22.48 -7.95 2.88
CA SER A 164 -23.58 -7.10 3.34
C SER A 164 -23.35 -6.48 4.73
N GLY A 165 -22.36 -6.95 5.48
CA GLY A 165 -21.97 -6.42 6.78
C GLY A 165 -21.01 -5.22 6.72
N LEU A 166 -20.45 -4.90 5.55
CA LEU A 166 -19.59 -3.73 5.36
C LEU A 166 -20.39 -2.42 5.44
N THR A 167 -19.78 -1.39 6.02
CA THR A 167 -20.36 -0.03 6.03
C THR A 167 -20.35 0.57 4.63
N GLU A 168 -21.19 1.59 4.41
CA GLU A 168 -21.24 2.33 3.13
C GLU A 168 -19.87 2.80 2.66
N ALA A 169 -19.04 3.33 3.57
CA ALA A 169 -17.68 3.76 3.24
C ALA A 169 -16.80 2.61 2.75
N ALA A 170 -16.89 1.44 3.39
CA ALA A 170 -16.17 0.24 2.95
C ALA A 170 -16.74 -0.31 1.62
N VAL A 171 -18.04 -0.18 1.37
CA VAL A 171 -18.65 -0.54 0.07
C VAL A 171 -18.12 0.33 -1.06
N GLN A 172 -17.93 1.63 -0.83
CA GLN A 172 -17.31 2.51 -1.83
C GLN A 172 -15.87 2.09 -2.16
N LEU A 173 -15.09 1.68 -1.16
CA LEU A 173 -13.75 1.12 -1.39
C LEU A 173 -13.80 -0.19 -2.19
N MET A 174 -14.70 -1.11 -1.81
CA MET A 174 -14.89 -2.35 -2.57
C MET A 174 -15.28 -2.07 -4.02
N LYS A 175 -16.13 -1.07 -4.26
CA LYS A 175 -16.49 -0.67 -5.63
C LYS A 175 -15.28 -0.12 -6.40
N ALA A 176 -14.48 0.77 -5.80
CA ALA A 176 -13.28 1.29 -6.43
C ALA A 176 -12.28 0.16 -6.77
N TRP A 177 -12.04 -0.77 -5.84
CA TRP A 177 -11.16 -1.92 -6.09
C TRP A 177 -11.68 -2.86 -7.16
N TRP A 178 -12.99 -2.94 -7.34
CA TRP A 178 -13.59 -3.70 -8.43
C TRP A 178 -13.40 -3.02 -9.79
N GLU A 179 -13.56 -1.69 -9.83
CA GLU A 179 -13.31 -0.88 -11.03
C GLU A 179 -11.85 -1.02 -11.50
N GLU A 180 -10.91 -1.20 -10.57
CA GLU A 180 -9.49 -1.50 -10.84
C GLU A 180 -9.21 -2.99 -11.16
N GLY A 181 -10.22 -3.86 -11.13
CA GLY A 181 -10.08 -5.30 -11.41
C GLY A 181 -9.40 -6.11 -10.30
N TRP A 182 -9.34 -5.59 -9.06
CA TRP A 182 -8.64 -6.26 -7.94
C TRP A 182 -9.45 -7.41 -7.31
N TRP A 183 -10.73 -7.51 -7.62
CA TRP A 183 -11.58 -8.62 -7.22
C TRP A 183 -12.72 -8.83 -8.20
N HIS A 184 -13.33 -10.02 -8.15
CA HIS A 184 -14.40 -10.47 -9.05
C HIS A 184 -15.61 -10.96 -8.26
N PRO A 185 -16.85 -10.71 -8.73
CA PRO A 185 -18.03 -11.23 -8.05
C PRO A 185 -18.12 -12.75 -8.17
N SER A 186 -18.47 -13.41 -7.07
CA SER A 186 -18.65 -14.86 -7.00
C SER A 186 -19.90 -15.27 -7.78
N GLY A 187 -19.71 -15.61 -9.05
CA GLY A 187 -20.77 -15.94 -10.01
C GLY A 187 -20.36 -15.78 -11.49
N LEU A 188 -19.21 -15.15 -11.76
CA LEU A 188 -18.65 -15.00 -13.11
C LEU A 188 -17.51 -15.99 -13.45
N ILE A 189 -17.13 -16.87 -12.52
CA ILE A 189 -16.04 -17.85 -12.73
C ILE A 189 -16.63 -19.18 -13.23
N GLU A 190 -17.34 -19.16 -14.34
CA GLU A 190 -17.48 -20.32 -15.23
C GLU A 190 -17.13 -19.81 -16.63
N ASN A 191 -16.10 -20.42 -17.25
CA ASN A 191 -15.64 -20.24 -18.64
C ASN A 191 -14.38 -19.40 -18.90
N ASP A 192 -13.26 -19.73 -18.25
CA ASP A 192 -11.93 -19.44 -18.84
C ASP A 192 -10.97 -20.63 -18.70
N LEU A 193 -11.50 -21.82 -18.97
CA LEU A 193 -10.74 -23.03 -19.26
C LEU A 193 -11.43 -23.81 -20.39
N THR A 194 -11.28 -23.32 -21.62
CA THR A 194 -11.33 -24.14 -22.84
C THR A 194 -10.21 -23.73 -23.76
#